data_AF-A0A7V0T5Z7-F1
#
_entry.id   AF-A0A7V0T5Z7-F1
#
_cell.length_a   1.000
_cell.length_b   1.000
_cell.length_c   1.000
_cell.angle_alpha   90.00
_cell.angle_beta   90.00
_cell.angle_gamma   90.00
#
_symmetry.space_group_name_H-M   'P 1'
#
loop_
_entity.id
_entity.type
_entity.pdbx_description
1 polymer ?
#
loop_
_entity_poly.entity_id
_entity_poly.type
_entity_poly.pdbx_seq_one_letter_code
_entity_poly.pdbx_strand_id
1 'polypeptide(L)'
;MVYDEDDLLPLSALQHLMFCRRRAALVHLEHVWDENVATVEGHHLHDSAHDAGTESRGDVRIARGLMLRSLRHGLSGKTDVVEFHLLAAGEPEASGVVLPGVSGRWRPYPVEYKRGRKRREHSYEVQLCAQALCLEEMLGVAVPEGALYYGKSGRRQVVNLDEQLRRTTEMAAVRLHELFRDRVTPRADHHRNKCRQCSLVGLCLPERTGKSLSVEAYLVRASRDSGPGHSGDRRVNGEDDR
;
A
#
# COMPACT_ATOMS: atom_id res chain seq x y z
N MET A 1 -14.79 0.02 -20.80
CA MET A 1 -13.44 -0.22 -21.34
C MET A 1 -12.86 -1.36 -20.55
N VAL A 2 -12.35 -2.39 -21.21
CA VAL A 2 -11.65 -3.52 -20.57
C VAL A 2 -10.17 -3.29 -20.87
N TYR A 3 -9.31 -3.40 -19.86
CA TYR A 3 -7.87 -3.23 -20.00
C TYR A 3 -7.23 -4.53 -20.50
N ASP A 4 -6.15 -4.42 -21.28
CA ASP A 4 -5.30 -5.56 -21.62
C ASP A 4 -4.40 -5.95 -20.44
N GLU A 5 -3.85 -7.16 -20.45
CA GLU A 5 -3.00 -7.66 -19.36
C GLU A 5 -1.73 -6.81 -19.16
N ASP A 6 -1.18 -6.27 -20.24
CA ASP A 6 0.00 -5.41 -20.23
C ASP A 6 -0.28 -4.02 -19.62
N ASP A 7 -1.55 -3.62 -19.53
CA ASP A 7 -1.97 -2.34 -18.97
C ASP A 7 -2.32 -2.40 -17.47
N LEU A 8 -2.25 -3.58 -16.85
CA LEU A 8 -2.67 -3.74 -15.45
C LEU A 8 -1.69 -3.07 -14.48
N LEU A 9 -2.24 -2.23 -13.61
CA LEU A 9 -1.46 -1.52 -12.59
C LEU A 9 -1.43 -2.26 -11.25
N PRO A 10 -0.36 -2.11 -10.45
CA PRO A 10 -0.25 -2.81 -9.17
C PRO A 10 -1.35 -2.42 -8.17
N LEU A 11 -1.98 -3.41 -7.52
CA LEU A 11 -2.96 -3.21 -6.43
C LEU A 11 -2.39 -2.34 -5.29
N SER A 12 -1.11 -2.52 -4.94
CA SER A 12 -0.42 -1.72 -3.93
C SER A 12 -0.34 -0.23 -4.30
N ALA A 13 -0.39 0.11 -5.59
CA ALA A 13 -0.34 1.49 -6.05
C ALA A 13 -1.61 2.28 -5.68
N LEU A 14 -2.77 1.62 -5.52
CA LEU A 14 -3.98 2.25 -4.99
C LEU A 14 -3.80 2.72 -3.56
N GLN A 15 -3.20 1.87 -2.70
CA GLN A 15 -2.89 2.25 -1.33
C GLN A 15 -2.00 3.50 -1.32
N HIS A 16 -0.95 3.51 -2.15
CA HIS A 16 -0.05 4.66 -2.26
C HIS A 16 -0.76 5.91 -2.76
N LEU A 17 -1.62 5.79 -3.78
CA LEU A 17 -2.37 6.90 -4.34
C LEU A 17 -3.29 7.53 -3.30
N MET A 18 -4.04 6.69 -2.57
CA MET A 18 -4.98 7.13 -1.54
C MET A 18 -4.26 7.76 -0.34
N PHE A 19 -3.06 7.29 -0.03
CA PHE A 19 -2.21 7.93 0.98
C PHE A 19 -1.71 9.29 0.49
N CYS A 20 -1.00 9.32 -0.64
CA CYS A 20 -0.44 10.52 -1.26
C CYS A 20 -0.13 10.28 -2.75
N ARG A 21 -0.73 11.09 -3.63
CA ARG A 21 -0.50 11.00 -5.09
C ARG A 21 0.98 11.07 -5.48
N ARG A 22 1.76 11.93 -4.81
CA ARG A 22 3.22 12.00 -5.03
C ARG A 22 3.94 10.74 -4.56
N ARG A 23 3.52 10.11 -3.45
CA ARG A 23 4.09 8.82 -3.02
C ARG A 23 3.86 7.75 -4.09
N ALA A 24 2.65 7.67 -4.65
CA ALA A 24 2.37 6.72 -5.73
C ALA A 24 3.29 6.94 -6.94
N ALA A 25 3.48 8.18 -7.37
CA ALA A 25 4.37 8.50 -8.48
C ALA A 25 5.85 8.17 -8.17
N LEU A 26 6.35 8.55 -7.00
CA LEU A 26 7.72 8.25 -6.59
C LEU A 26 7.96 6.73 -6.58
N VAL A 27 7.05 5.95 -6.00
CA VAL A 27 7.20 4.49 -5.90
C VAL A 27 7.08 3.82 -7.27
N HIS A 28 6.04 4.16 -8.04
CA HIS A 28 5.65 3.35 -9.20
C HIS A 28 6.07 3.92 -10.57
N LEU A 29 6.31 5.23 -10.68
CA LEU A 29 6.79 5.86 -11.92
C LEU A 29 8.29 6.10 -11.87
N GLU A 30 8.79 6.59 -10.74
CA GLU A 30 10.22 6.92 -10.58
C GLU A 30 11.03 5.78 -9.96
N HIS A 31 10.37 4.70 -9.53
CA HIS A 31 11.01 3.56 -8.86
C HIS A 31 11.90 3.98 -7.67
N VAL A 32 11.46 5.00 -6.93
CA VAL A 32 12.12 5.48 -5.72
C VAL A 32 11.69 4.60 -4.55
N TRP A 33 12.64 3.82 -4.05
CA TRP A 33 12.49 2.97 -2.88
C TRP A 33 13.51 3.40 -1.83
N ASP A 34 13.08 3.53 -0.57
CA ASP A 34 14.01 3.56 0.55
C ASP A 34 14.38 2.10 0.87
N GLU A 35 15.67 1.78 0.96
CA GLU A 35 16.16 0.42 1.26
C GLU A 35 15.53 -0.13 2.55
N ASN A 36 15.21 0.74 3.52
CA ASN A 36 14.50 0.33 4.73
C ASN A 36 13.06 -0.15 4.48
N VAL A 37 12.42 0.33 3.40
CA VAL A 37 11.07 -0.08 2.98
C VAL A 37 11.13 -1.37 2.20
N ALA A 38 12.17 -1.61 1.41
CA ALA A 38 12.41 -2.92 0.79
C ALA A 38 12.51 -4.02 1.86
N THR A 39 13.09 -3.73 3.03
CA THR A 39 13.14 -4.67 4.17
C THR A 39 11.81 -4.74 4.94
N VAL A 40 10.95 -3.72 4.88
CA VAL A 40 9.70 -3.70 5.66
C VAL A 40 8.51 -4.22 4.85
N GLU A 41 8.32 -3.75 3.62
CA GLU A 41 7.32 -4.21 2.65
C GLU A 41 7.82 -5.46 1.90
N GLY A 42 9.11 -5.59 1.58
CA GLY A 42 9.65 -6.78 0.91
C GLY A 42 9.75 -8.02 1.82
N HIS A 43 9.82 -7.87 3.14
CA HIS A 43 9.62 -9.01 4.06
C HIS A 43 8.17 -9.53 4.07
N HIS A 44 7.15 -8.71 3.73
CA HIS A 44 5.81 -9.25 3.49
C HIS A 44 5.81 -10.20 2.29
N LEU A 45 6.64 -9.91 1.28
CA LEU A 45 6.84 -10.79 0.13
C LEU A 45 7.70 -12.02 0.45
N HIS A 46 8.81 -11.86 1.17
CA HIS A 46 9.77 -12.94 1.42
C HIS A 46 9.30 -13.96 2.46
N ASP A 47 8.71 -13.53 3.58
CA ASP A 47 8.24 -14.47 4.61
C ASP A 47 6.95 -15.19 4.18
N SER A 48 6.14 -14.57 3.31
CA SER A 48 4.93 -15.18 2.73
C SER A 48 5.20 -16.00 1.45
N ALA A 49 6.35 -15.83 0.80
CA ALA A 49 6.72 -16.57 -0.41
C ALA A 49 7.41 -17.91 -0.12
N HIS A 50 7.97 -18.10 1.09
CA HIS A 50 8.50 -19.41 1.47
C HIS A 50 7.41 -20.44 1.81
N ASP A 51 6.18 -20.00 2.12
CA ASP A 51 5.00 -20.86 2.37
C ASP A 51 3.84 -20.55 1.39
N ALA A 52 4.12 -20.47 0.09
CA ALA A 52 3.05 -20.54 -0.90
C ALA A 52 2.36 -21.91 -0.77
N GLY A 53 1.21 -21.94 -0.08
CA GLY A 53 0.54 -23.17 0.29
C GLY A 53 -0.95 -22.97 0.56
N THR A 54 -1.70 -24.07 0.44
CA THR A 54 -3.08 -24.14 0.89
C THR A 54 -3.12 -24.83 2.24
N GLU A 55 -3.51 -24.11 3.29
CA GLU A 55 -3.82 -24.73 4.59
C GLU A 55 -5.33 -25.01 4.65
N SER A 56 -5.74 -26.15 5.20
CA SER A 56 -7.15 -26.46 5.48
C SER A 56 -7.35 -26.65 6.97
N ARG A 57 -8.32 -25.94 7.55
CA ARG A 57 -8.70 -26.02 8.97
C ARG A 57 -10.21 -26.09 9.08
N GLY A 58 -10.76 -27.31 9.11
CA GLY A 58 -12.21 -27.54 9.14
C GLY A 58 -12.90 -26.82 7.98
N ASP A 59 -13.75 -25.85 8.33
CA ASP A 59 -14.59 -25.07 7.41
C ASP A 59 -13.88 -23.84 6.82
N VAL A 60 -12.56 -23.72 6.99
CA VAL A 60 -11.75 -22.65 6.42
C VAL A 60 -10.58 -23.22 5.62
N ARG A 61 -10.41 -22.75 4.39
CA ARG A 61 -9.21 -22.94 3.58
C ARG A 61 -8.46 -21.63 3.42
N ILE A 62 -7.14 -21.65 3.48
CA ILE A 62 -6.31 -20.45 3.45
C ILE A 62 -5.38 -20.57 2.23
N ALA A 63 -5.48 -19.61 1.32
CA ALA A 63 -4.55 -19.43 0.22
C ALA A 63 -3.67 -18.21 0.50
N ARG A 64 -2.35 -18.39 0.43
CA ARG A 64 -1.36 -17.32 0.62
C ARG A 64 -0.77 -16.91 -0.71
N GLY A 65 -0.53 -15.62 -0.91
CA GLY A 65 0.19 -15.17 -2.10
C GLY A 65 -0.54 -15.38 -3.43
N LEU A 66 -1.88 -15.44 -3.42
CA LEU A 66 -2.68 -15.60 -4.63
C LEU A 66 -2.46 -14.41 -5.56
N MET A 67 -2.22 -14.68 -6.85
CA MET A 67 -2.18 -13.65 -7.87
C MET A 67 -3.60 -13.25 -8.23
N LEU A 68 -3.89 -11.96 -8.12
CA LEU A 68 -5.18 -11.35 -8.42
C LEU A 68 -5.06 -10.48 -9.67
N ARG A 69 -6.14 -10.43 -10.45
CA ARG A 69 -6.29 -9.49 -11.56
C ARG A 69 -7.73 -9.06 -11.75
N SER A 70 -7.90 -7.87 -12.31
CA SER A 70 -9.16 -7.36 -12.82
C SER A 70 -8.90 -6.59 -14.11
N LEU A 71 -9.36 -7.12 -15.23
CA LEU A 71 -9.34 -6.46 -16.52
C LEU A 71 -10.37 -5.33 -16.57
N ARG A 72 -11.44 -5.40 -15.78
CA ARG A 72 -12.44 -4.33 -15.69
C ARG A 72 -11.85 -3.06 -15.06
N HIS A 73 -11.04 -3.21 -14.01
CA HIS A 73 -10.49 -2.08 -13.26
C HIS A 73 -9.03 -1.78 -13.64
N GLY A 74 -8.39 -2.64 -14.44
CA GLY A 74 -7.02 -2.48 -14.89
C GLY A 74 -6.02 -2.66 -13.74
N LEU A 75 -6.24 -3.67 -12.89
CA LEU A 75 -5.46 -3.90 -11.67
C LEU A 75 -4.92 -5.33 -11.62
N SER A 76 -3.71 -5.50 -11.09
CA SER A 76 -3.13 -6.81 -10.77
C SER A 76 -2.26 -6.75 -9.52
N GLY A 77 -2.03 -7.89 -8.88
CA GLY A 77 -1.09 -7.96 -7.76
C GLY A 77 -1.20 -9.24 -6.96
N LYS A 78 -0.28 -9.40 -6.02
CA LYS A 78 -0.26 -10.52 -5.07
C LYS A 78 -1.01 -10.13 -3.81
N THR A 79 -1.93 -10.96 -3.34
CA THR A 79 -2.57 -10.80 -2.02
C THR A 79 -1.75 -11.47 -0.93
N ASP A 80 -1.87 -10.99 0.30
CA ASP A 80 -1.27 -11.65 1.46
C ASP A 80 -1.98 -12.99 1.72
N VAL A 81 -3.28 -12.94 2.02
CA VAL A 81 -4.10 -14.10 2.35
C VAL A 81 -5.50 -13.95 1.74
N VAL A 82 -6.04 -15.06 1.25
CA VAL A 82 -7.46 -15.24 0.97
C VAL A 82 -7.93 -16.44 1.77
N GLU A 83 -8.88 -16.20 2.66
CA GLU A 83 -9.61 -17.27 3.31
C GLU A 83 -10.80 -17.66 2.44
N PHE A 84 -11.09 -18.95 2.41
CA PHE A 84 -12.26 -19.53 1.76
C PHE A 84 -13.05 -20.20 2.87
N HIS A 85 -14.26 -19.73 3.13
CA HIS A 85 -15.11 -20.21 4.21
C HIS A 85 -16.20 -21.10 3.64
N LEU A 86 -16.40 -22.31 4.18
CA LEU A 86 -17.46 -23.21 3.71
C LEU A 86 -18.83 -22.54 3.90
N LEU A 87 -19.66 -22.51 2.87
CA LEU A 87 -21.03 -22.01 2.98
C LEU A 87 -21.85 -22.94 3.87
N ALA A 88 -22.59 -22.35 4.81
CA ALA A 88 -23.51 -23.09 5.66
C ALA A 88 -24.74 -23.56 4.86
N ALA A 89 -25.40 -24.59 5.38
CA ALA A 89 -26.66 -25.06 4.80
C ALA A 89 -27.72 -23.94 4.82
N GLY A 90 -28.34 -23.68 3.67
CA GLY A 90 -29.37 -22.65 3.50
C GLY A 90 -28.85 -21.28 3.04
N GLU A 91 -27.53 -21.08 2.96
CA GLU A 91 -26.98 -19.89 2.29
C GLU A 91 -27.13 -20.02 0.76
N PRO A 92 -27.33 -18.90 0.03
CA PRO A 92 -27.45 -18.94 -1.42
C PRO A 92 -26.18 -19.50 -2.08
N GLU A 93 -26.33 -20.45 -3.00
CA GLU A 93 -25.21 -21.02 -3.75
C GLU A 93 -24.38 -19.98 -4.50
N ALA A 94 -25.02 -18.88 -4.93
CA ALA A 94 -24.36 -17.76 -5.59
C ALA A 94 -23.36 -17.00 -4.70
N SER A 95 -23.37 -17.24 -3.38
CA SER A 95 -22.46 -16.61 -2.43
C SER A 95 -21.11 -17.32 -2.29
N GLY A 96 -20.84 -18.36 -3.08
CA GLY A 96 -19.61 -19.14 -2.96
C GLY A 96 -19.24 -19.91 -4.22
N VAL A 97 -17.94 -20.15 -4.36
CA VAL A 97 -17.31 -20.78 -5.51
C VAL A 97 -16.98 -22.24 -5.22
N VAL A 98 -17.02 -23.09 -6.25
CA VAL A 98 -16.50 -24.46 -6.15
C VAL A 98 -14.99 -24.41 -6.36
N LEU A 99 -14.24 -24.92 -5.39
CA LEU A 99 -12.78 -25.00 -5.50
C LEU A 99 -12.39 -26.35 -6.15
N PRO A 100 -11.42 -26.38 -7.08
CA PRO A 100 -10.98 -27.63 -7.70
C PRO A 100 -10.51 -28.66 -6.67
N GLY A 101 -10.98 -29.90 -6.80
CA GLY A 101 -10.59 -31.01 -5.90
C GLY A 101 -11.16 -30.91 -4.48
N VAL A 102 -12.15 -30.05 -4.25
CA VAL A 102 -12.68 -29.73 -2.92
C VAL A 102 -14.20 -29.76 -2.93
N SER A 103 -14.79 -30.51 -2.00
CA SER A 103 -16.25 -30.55 -1.82
C SER A 103 -16.80 -29.26 -1.20
N GLY A 104 -18.04 -28.92 -1.55
CA GLY A 104 -18.76 -27.76 -1.03
C GLY A 104 -18.50 -26.47 -1.80
N ARG A 105 -19.24 -25.43 -1.44
CA ARG A 105 -19.06 -24.07 -1.95
C ARG A 105 -18.41 -23.19 -0.91
N TRP A 106 -17.53 -22.31 -1.37
CA TRP A 106 -16.62 -21.58 -0.51
C TRP A 106 -16.74 -20.08 -0.77
N ARG A 107 -16.99 -19.30 0.29
CA ARG A 107 -17.01 -17.85 0.25
C ARG A 107 -15.57 -17.31 0.31
N PRO A 108 -15.07 -16.62 -0.72
CA PRO A 108 -13.79 -15.92 -0.66
C PRO A 108 -13.85 -14.74 0.32
N TYR A 109 -12.79 -14.57 1.10
CA TYR A 109 -12.65 -13.57 2.15
C TYR A 109 -11.20 -13.06 2.17
N PRO A 110 -10.89 -11.91 1.55
CA PRO A 110 -9.53 -11.38 1.52
C PRO A 110 -9.11 -10.89 2.90
N VAL A 111 -7.84 -11.17 3.26
CA VAL A 111 -7.23 -10.73 4.51
C VAL A 111 -5.90 -10.06 4.21
N GLU A 112 -5.84 -8.74 4.41
CA GLU A 112 -4.64 -7.92 4.20
C GLU A 112 -3.87 -7.78 5.52
N TYR A 113 -2.59 -8.13 5.51
CA TYR A 113 -1.74 -8.12 6.70
C TYR A 113 -1.00 -6.79 6.84
N LYS A 114 -1.10 -6.16 8.00
CA LYS A 114 -0.35 -4.93 8.32
C LYS A 114 0.49 -5.16 9.58
N ARG A 115 1.80 -4.96 9.50
CA ARG A 115 2.72 -5.09 10.66
C ARG A 115 2.46 -4.06 11.76
N GLY A 116 1.93 -2.89 11.40
CA GLY A 116 1.76 -1.75 12.31
C GLY A 116 0.67 -1.92 13.39
N ARG A 117 0.59 -0.94 14.29
CA ARG A 117 -0.56 -0.82 15.22
C ARG A 117 -1.82 -0.49 14.42
N LYS A 118 -2.99 -0.89 14.94
CA LYS A 118 -4.30 -0.53 14.38
C LYS A 118 -4.37 0.97 14.07
N ARG A 119 -4.61 1.29 12.81
CA ARG A 119 -4.88 2.65 12.33
C ARG A 119 -5.98 2.53 11.30
N ARG A 120 -7.07 3.29 11.48
CA ARG A 120 -8.04 3.44 10.39
C ARG A 120 -7.37 4.27 9.31
N GLU A 121 -6.88 3.58 8.31
CA GLU A 121 -6.28 4.18 7.13
C GLU A 121 -7.15 3.77 5.94
N HIS A 122 -7.88 4.74 5.41
CA HIS A 122 -8.79 4.53 4.30
C HIS A 122 -8.08 3.97 3.05
N SER A 123 -6.78 4.21 2.92
CA SER A 123 -5.92 3.61 1.89
C SER A 123 -5.89 2.08 1.95
N TYR A 124 -5.89 1.48 3.15
CA TYR A 124 -5.90 0.02 3.31
C TYR A 124 -7.27 -0.58 2.98
N GLU A 125 -8.34 0.13 3.35
CA GLU A 125 -9.72 -0.27 3.00
C GLU A 125 -9.91 -0.29 1.48
N VAL A 126 -9.41 0.72 0.77
CA VAL A 126 -9.43 0.78 -0.70
C VAL A 126 -8.61 -0.35 -1.32
N GLN A 127 -7.42 -0.64 -0.81
CA GLN A 127 -6.60 -1.75 -1.32
C GLN A 127 -7.30 -3.11 -1.12
N LEU A 128 -7.86 -3.34 0.07
CA LEU A 128 -8.61 -4.57 0.39
C LEU A 128 -9.86 -4.70 -0.50
N CYS A 129 -10.58 -3.59 -0.72
CA CYS A 129 -11.72 -3.57 -1.64
C CYS A 129 -11.29 -3.88 -3.08
N ALA A 130 -10.13 -3.38 -3.53
CA ALA A 130 -9.62 -3.68 -4.86
C ALA A 130 -9.27 -5.17 -5.03
N GLN A 131 -8.71 -5.81 -4.00
CA GLN A 131 -8.49 -7.26 -3.98
C GLN A 131 -9.81 -8.02 -4.08
N ALA A 132 -10.84 -7.60 -3.35
CA ALA A 132 -12.17 -8.18 -3.44
C ALA A 132 -12.78 -8.04 -4.84
N LEU A 133 -12.70 -6.86 -5.47
CA LEU A 133 -13.18 -6.65 -6.84
C LEU A 133 -12.47 -7.59 -7.84
N CYS A 134 -11.16 -7.83 -7.65
CA CYS A 134 -10.42 -8.81 -8.46
C CYS A 134 -10.92 -10.24 -8.21
N LEU A 135 -11.13 -10.63 -6.95
CA LEU A 135 -11.68 -11.94 -6.60
C LEU A 135 -13.08 -12.14 -7.20
N GLU A 136 -13.93 -11.12 -7.15
CA GLU A 136 -15.28 -11.16 -7.74
C GLU A 136 -15.22 -11.39 -9.26
N GLU A 137 -14.35 -10.68 -9.97
CA GLU A 137 -14.16 -10.85 -11.41
C GLU A 137 -13.60 -12.24 -11.75
N MET A 138 -12.63 -12.72 -10.96
CA MET A 138 -11.97 -14.00 -11.21
C MET A 138 -12.83 -15.21 -10.87
N LEU A 139 -13.65 -15.12 -9.83
CA LEU A 139 -14.40 -16.25 -9.27
C LEU A 139 -15.90 -16.20 -9.61
N GLY A 140 -16.40 -15.06 -10.08
CA GLY A 140 -17.81 -14.88 -10.43
C GLY A 140 -18.75 -14.90 -9.22
N VAL A 141 -18.25 -14.59 -8.02
CA VAL A 141 -19.02 -14.59 -6.76
C VAL A 141 -18.79 -13.29 -6.00
N ALA A 142 -19.81 -12.79 -5.30
CA ALA A 142 -19.71 -11.56 -4.53
C ALA A 142 -18.80 -11.73 -3.29
N VAL A 143 -18.04 -10.68 -2.98
CA VAL A 143 -17.17 -10.57 -1.80
C VAL A 143 -17.65 -9.36 -0.98
N PRO A 144 -18.61 -9.56 -0.06
CA PRO A 144 -19.25 -8.44 0.66
C PRO A 144 -18.35 -7.84 1.77
N GLU A 145 -17.35 -8.57 2.23
CA GLU A 145 -16.48 -8.17 3.34
C GLU A 145 -15.09 -8.81 3.23
N GLY A 146 -14.14 -8.21 3.96
CA GLY A 146 -12.80 -8.75 4.17
C GLY A 146 -12.24 -8.28 5.52
N ALA A 147 -10.97 -8.55 5.79
CA ALA A 147 -10.32 -8.10 7.02
C ALA A 147 -8.96 -7.43 6.82
N LEU A 148 -8.68 -6.44 7.65
CA LEU A 148 -7.33 -5.96 7.93
C LEU A 148 -6.82 -6.66 9.19
N TYR A 149 -5.70 -7.38 9.08
CA TYR A 149 -5.05 -8.04 10.22
C TYR A 149 -3.82 -7.26 10.70
N TYR A 150 -3.81 -6.84 11.97
CA TYR A 150 -2.71 -6.06 12.53
C TYR A 150 -1.76 -6.91 13.37
N GLY A 151 -0.63 -7.32 12.78
CA GLY A 151 0.32 -8.27 13.34
C GLY A 151 0.81 -7.94 14.75
N LYS A 152 1.12 -6.67 15.03
CA LYS A 152 1.59 -6.25 16.36
C LYS A 152 0.55 -6.43 17.47
N SER A 153 -0.74 -6.38 17.13
CA SER A 153 -1.84 -6.54 18.09
C SER A 153 -2.55 -7.88 18.01
N GLY A 154 -2.31 -8.67 16.95
CA GLY A 154 -3.04 -9.90 16.65
C GLY A 154 -4.54 -9.69 16.39
N ARG A 155 -4.98 -8.46 16.09
CA ARG A 155 -6.40 -8.11 15.96
C ARG A 155 -6.82 -8.01 14.50
N ARG A 156 -8.00 -8.57 14.20
CA ARG A 156 -8.73 -8.36 12.94
C ARG A 156 -9.64 -7.14 13.04
N GLN A 157 -9.69 -6.37 11.97
CA GLN A 157 -10.73 -5.39 11.72
C GLN A 157 -11.49 -5.84 10.47
N VAL A 158 -12.75 -6.25 10.65
CA VAL A 158 -13.66 -6.51 9.53
C VAL A 158 -13.95 -5.20 8.81
N VAL A 159 -13.94 -5.24 7.49
CA VAL A 159 -14.27 -4.13 6.60
C VAL A 159 -15.41 -4.59 5.70
N ASN A 160 -16.56 -3.93 5.86
CA ASN A 160 -17.69 -4.12 4.95
C ASN A 160 -17.34 -3.42 3.63
N LEU A 161 -17.44 -4.15 2.52
CA LEU A 161 -17.14 -3.66 1.19
C LEU A 161 -18.42 -3.11 0.56
N ASP A 162 -18.93 -2.05 1.17
CA ASP A 162 -20.16 -1.40 0.75
C ASP A 162 -20.01 -0.62 -0.57
N GLU A 163 -21.14 -0.16 -1.09
CA GLU A 163 -21.20 0.59 -2.35
C GLU A 163 -20.42 1.90 -2.32
N GLN A 164 -20.21 2.51 -1.15
CA GLN A 164 -19.42 3.74 -1.06
C GLN A 164 -17.92 3.44 -1.19
N LEU A 165 -17.43 2.40 -0.52
CA LEU A 165 -16.04 1.97 -0.60
C LEU A 165 -15.72 1.44 -2.01
N ARG A 166 -16.65 0.69 -2.62
CA ARG A 166 -16.53 0.22 -4.01
C ARG A 166 -16.36 1.37 -4.99
N ARG A 167 -17.28 2.36 -4.98
CA ARG A 167 -17.18 3.55 -5.83
C ARG A 167 -15.88 4.33 -5.60
N THR A 168 -15.45 4.45 -4.34
CA THR A 168 -14.18 5.12 -4.02
C THR A 168 -12.98 4.37 -4.61
N THR A 169 -13.01 3.04 -4.55
CA THR A 169 -11.96 2.16 -5.09
C THR A 169 -11.92 2.19 -6.61
N GLU A 170 -13.06 2.11 -7.28
CA GLU A 170 -13.18 2.24 -8.73
C GLU A 170 -12.65 3.61 -9.22
N MET A 171 -13.06 4.69 -8.55
CA MET A 171 -12.56 6.04 -8.87
C MET A 171 -11.05 6.18 -8.60
N ALA A 172 -10.54 5.53 -7.56
CA ALA A 172 -9.10 5.49 -7.31
C ALA A 172 -8.35 4.74 -8.41
N ALA A 173 -8.91 3.65 -8.95
CA ALA A 173 -8.32 2.94 -10.09
C ALA A 173 -8.26 3.82 -11.34
N VAL A 174 -9.34 4.55 -11.67
CA VAL A 174 -9.33 5.51 -12.78
C VAL A 174 -8.24 6.57 -12.59
N ARG A 175 -8.16 7.18 -11.40
CA ARG A 175 -7.14 8.20 -11.09
C ARG A 175 -5.71 7.66 -11.08
N LEU A 176 -5.54 6.38 -10.78
CA LEU A 176 -4.25 5.70 -10.85
C LEU A 176 -3.81 5.56 -12.31
N HIS A 177 -4.71 5.11 -13.18
CA HIS A 177 -4.48 5.03 -14.62
C HIS A 177 -4.16 6.39 -15.24
N GLU A 178 -4.86 7.45 -14.82
CA GLU A 178 -4.53 8.83 -15.20
C GLU A 178 -3.11 9.22 -14.78
N LEU A 179 -2.72 8.92 -13.54
CA LEU A 179 -1.37 9.22 -13.05
C LEU A 179 -0.28 8.53 -13.89
N PHE A 180 -0.49 7.27 -14.27
CA PHE A 180 0.45 6.51 -15.12
C PHE A 180 0.47 7.00 -16.56
N ARG A 181 -0.68 7.40 -17.10
CA ARG A 181 -0.79 7.97 -18.43
C ARG A 181 -0.07 9.32 -18.54
N ASP A 182 -0.27 10.19 -17.54
CA ASP A 182 0.33 11.51 -17.52
C ASP A 182 1.85 11.44 -17.35
N ARG A 183 2.36 10.41 -16.67
CA ARG A 183 3.79 10.24 -16.31
C ARG A 183 4.39 11.45 -15.59
N VAL A 184 3.55 12.25 -14.93
CA VAL A 184 3.95 13.43 -14.17
C VAL A 184 3.94 13.10 -12.69
N THR A 185 5.08 13.27 -12.03
CA THR A 185 5.15 13.23 -10.57
C THR A 185 4.56 14.51 -9.98
N PRO A 186 3.43 14.42 -9.25
CA PRO A 186 2.81 15.59 -8.65
C PRO A 186 3.75 16.29 -7.68
N ARG A 187 3.64 17.62 -7.58
CA ARG A 187 4.38 18.39 -6.56
C ARG A 187 4.10 17.88 -5.16
N ALA A 188 5.06 18.08 -4.26
CA ALA A 188 4.89 17.67 -2.87
C ALA A 188 3.84 18.55 -2.20
N ASP A 189 2.74 17.92 -1.76
CA ASP A 189 1.79 18.54 -0.85
C ASP A 189 2.22 18.21 0.59
N HIS A 190 2.58 19.25 1.35
CA HIS A 190 3.10 19.08 2.70
C HIS A 190 1.94 18.87 3.70
N HIS A 191 1.54 17.61 3.84
CA HIS A 191 0.62 17.17 4.89
C HIS A 191 1.38 16.66 6.10
N ARG A 192 1.68 17.53 7.08
CA ARG A 192 2.49 17.21 8.28
C ARG A 192 2.21 15.83 8.90
N ASN A 193 0.93 15.47 9.07
CA ASN A 193 0.56 14.19 9.69
C ASN A 193 0.82 12.98 8.79
N LYS A 194 0.57 13.08 7.48
CA LYS A 194 0.84 12.01 6.51
C LYS A 194 2.34 11.90 6.23
N CYS A 195 3.01 13.02 6.00
CA CYS A 195 4.44 13.06 5.68
C CYS A 195 5.29 12.44 6.81
N ARG A 196 4.96 12.68 8.09
CA ARG A 196 5.65 12.03 9.23
C ARG A 196 5.53 10.50 9.27
N GLN A 197 4.52 9.95 8.60
CA GLN A 197 4.27 8.52 8.52
C GLN A 197 4.72 7.94 7.16
N CYS A 198 5.14 8.80 6.24
CA CYS A 198 5.60 8.41 4.91
C CYS A 198 7.05 7.96 5.01
N SER A 199 7.34 6.73 4.62
CA SER A 199 8.71 6.23 4.54
C SER A 199 9.57 7.03 3.57
N LEU A 200 8.99 7.50 2.46
CA LEU A 200 9.70 8.31 1.48
C LEU A 200 9.88 9.78 1.88
N VAL A 201 9.55 10.21 3.11
CA VAL A 201 9.64 11.63 3.49
C VAL A 201 11.05 12.19 3.38
N GLY A 202 12.07 11.38 3.70
CA GLY A 202 13.49 11.75 3.60
C GLY A 202 13.96 11.98 2.17
N LEU A 203 13.39 11.25 1.20
CA LEU A 203 13.69 11.38 -0.23
C LEU A 203 12.79 12.42 -0.91
N CYS A 204 11.53 12.50 -0.51
CA CYS A 204 10.52 13.41 -1.04
C CYS A 204 10.80 14.88 -0.65
N LEU A 205 11.33 15.10 0.56
CA LEU A 205 11.66 16.42 1.12
C LEU A 205 10.54 17.46 0.94
N PRO A 206 9.29 17.18 1.36
CA PRO A 206 8.12 17.99 1.03
C PRO A 206 8.23 19.46 1.48
N GLU A 207 8.96 19.73 2.56
CA GLU A 207 9.23 21.09 3.05
C GLU A 207 10.15 21.92 2.13
N ARG A 208 10.99 21.27 1.32
CA ARG A 208 11.95 21.91 0.39
C ARG A 208 11.47 21.87 -1.06
N THR A 209 10.74 20.83 -1.45
CA THR A 209 10.28 20.58 -2.82
C THR A 209 8.85 21.05 -3.10
N GLY A 210 8.07 21.36 -2.05
CA GLY A 210 6.68 21.79 -2.18
C GLY A 210 6.51 23.26 -2.62
N LYS A 211 7.53 24.10 -2.52
CA LYS A 211 7.52 25.50 -2.96
C LYS A 211 8.42 25.66 -4.18
N SER A 212 7.97 26.34 -5.23
CA SER A 212 8.85 26.79 -6.31
C SER A 212 9.77 27.88 -5.75
N LEU A 213 10.90 27.50 -5.17
CA LEU A 213 12.02 28.41 -5.09
C LEU A 213 12.59 28.48 -6.52
N SER A 214 12.74 29.69 -7.06
CA SER A 214 13.55 29.85 -8.26
C SER A 214 14.94 29.29 -7.97
N VAL A 215 15.62 28.77 -9.00
CA VAL A 215 17.00 28.26 -8.87
C VAL A 215 17.90 29.31 -8.19
N GLU A 216 17.69 30.58 -8.51
CA GLU A 216 18.37 31.72 -7.90
C GLU A 216 18.08 31.86 -6.39
N ALA A 217 16.82 31.78 -5.97
CA ALA A 217 16.45 31.82 -4.55
C ALA A 217 17.02 30.62 -3.76
N TYR A 218 17.15 29.45 -4.41
CA TYR A 218 17.80 28.28 -3.83
C TYR A 218 19.31 28.49 -3.67
N LEU A 219 20.00 28.96 -4.73
CA LEU A 219 21.45 29.22 -4.70
C LEU A 219 21.83 30.28 -3.67
N VAL A 220 21.05 31.36 -3.55
CA VAL A 220 21.23 32.42 -2.53
C VAL A 220 21.05 31.88 -1.11
N ARG A 221 20.21 30.86 -0.91
CA ARG A 221 20.00 30.25 0.41
C ARG A 221 21.07 29.22 0.75
N ALA A 222 21.46 28.38 -0.20
CA ALA A 222 22.50 27.38 -0.02
C ALA A 222 23.88 28.01 0.26
N SER A 223 24.16 29.18 -0.33
CA SER A 223 25.38 29.96 -0.04
C SER A 223 25.39 30.62 1.35
N ARG A 224 24.22 30.82 1.98
CA ARG A 224 24.09 31.33 3.35
C ARG A 224 24.23 30.24 4.41
N ASP A 225 23.79 29.01 4.12
CA ASP A 225 23.90 27.86 5.03
C ASP A 225 25.32 27.23 5.04
N SER A 226 26.23 27.70 4.18
CA SER A 226 27.63 27.23 4.06
C SER A 226 28.66 28.18 4.73
N GLY A 227 28.25 28.98 5.72
CA GLY A 227 29.15 29.82 6.51
C GLY A 227 30.05 29.00 7.46
N PRO A 228 31.29 29.42 7.75
CA PRO A 228 32.36 28.55 8.22
C PRO A 228 32.09 28.02 9.64
N GLY A 229 32.54 26.77 9.84
CA GLY A 229 32.52 26.09 11.12
C GLY A 229 33.10 26.93 12.24
N HIS A 230 32.46 26.81 13.40
CA HIS A 230 32.91 27.40 14.64
C HIS A 230 34.20 26.69 15.08
N SER A 231 35.35 27.19 14.60
CA SER A 231 36.68 26.78 15.06
C SER A 231 37.24 27.82 16.03
N GLY A 232 37.31 27.46 17.31
CA GLY A 232 38.38 27.87 18.23
C GLY A 232 38.13 29.09 19.12
N ASP A 233 37.91 28.85 20.41
CA ASP A 233 38.75 29.50 21.43
C ASP A 233 39.11 28.46 22.51
N ARG A 234 40.22 27.74 22.29
CA ARG A 234 40.97 27.10 23.39
C ARG A 234 41.83 28.20 23.99
N ARG A 235 41.40 28.75 25.13
CA ARG A 235 42.33 29.46 26.00
C ARG A 235 43.14 28.45 26.78
N VAL A 236 44.37 28.26 26.33
CA VAL A 236 45.48 27.79 27.15
C VAL A 236 45.89 28.97 28.02
N ASN A 237 45.74 28.87 29.33
CA ASN A 237 46.53 29.63 30.30
C ASN A 237 47.27 28.60 31.14
N GLY A 238 48.55 28.40 30.84
CA GLY A 238 49.50 27.76 31.74
C GLY A 238 50.04 28.80 32.73
N GLU A 239 50.02 28.41 34.01
CA GLU A 239 51.05 28.56 35.05
C GLU A 239 52.11 29.68 34.91
N ASP A 240 52.25 30.51 35.95
CA ASP A 240 53.45 30.42 36.83
C ASP A 240 53.35 31.27 38.11
N ASP A 241 53.71 30.61 39.22
CA ASP A 241 54.40 31.04 40.46
C ASP A 241 54.25 32.48 41.02
N ARG A 242 53.65 32.57 42.22
CA ARG A 242 54.28 32.99 43.49
C ARG A 242 53.33 32.94 44.68
#